data_AF-A0A0U1NPV6-F1
#
_entry.id   AF-A0A0U1NPV6-F1
#
_cell.length_a   1.000
_cell.length_b   1.000
_cell.length_c   1.000
_cell.angle_alpha   90.00
_cell.angle_beta   90.00
_cell.angle_gamma   90.00
#
_symmetry.space_group_name_H-M   'P 1'
#
loop_
_entity.id
_entity.type
_entity.pdbx_description
1 polymer ?
#
loop_
_entity_poly.entity_id
_entity_poly.type
_entity_poly.pdbx_seq_one_letter_code
_entity_poly.pdbx_strand_id
1 'polypeptide(L)'
;MADKKLNDNEIGAFIEAFAESRDSNISPHAQSQTFKYLIIFINLYVFGTLALYGLFRSDLLQVIDPFLSSSGSSALLDGRAQIFFWGIVLLNISLYFNFGFRLLCIILGISLSNSTLDYFVLSPGIFSFDERPYFSIYFAFRPLLIFATFWLAASYKDGILSN
;
A
#
# COMPACT_ATOMS: atom_id res chain seq x y z
N MET A 1 24.94 -21.04 -35.56
CA MET A 1 23.65 -20.31 -35.61
C MET A 1 23.98 -18.92 -36.11
N ALA A 2 23.49 -18.54 -37.28
CA ALA A 2 23.72 -17.20 -37.81
C ALA A 2 22.89 -16.18 -37.02
N ASP A 3 23.51 -15.06 -36.61
CA ASP A 3 22.82 -13.92 -36.02
C ASP A 3 21.80 -13.37 -37.02
N LYS A 4 20.52 -13.77 -36.86
CA LYS A 4 19.43 -13.25 -37.67
C LYS A 4 19.15 -11.81 -37.22
N LYS A 5 19.64 -10.84 -37.99
CA LYS A 5 19.19 -9.44 -37.85
C LYS A 5 17.70 -9.35 -38.17
N LEU A 6 16.94 -8.82 -37.22
CA LEU A 6 15.52 -8.53 -37.40
C LEU A 6 15.36 -7.50 -38.52
N ASN A 7 14.41 -7.76 -39.42
CA ASN A 7 14.06 -6.85 -40.51
C ASN A 7 13.14 -5.73 -39.99
N ASP A 8 13.12 -4.58 -40.65
CA ASP A 8 12.32 -3.40 -40.25
C ASP A 8 10.82 -3.72 -40.15
N ASN A 9 10.33 -4.67 -40.95
CA ASN A 9 8.96 -5.17 -40.86
C ASN A 9 8.70 -6.03 -39.61
N GLU A 10 9.67 -6.84 -39.18
CA GLU A 10 9.56 -7.62 -37.94
C GLU A 10 9.61 -6.68 -36.74
N ILE A 11 10.48 -5.66 -36.79
CA ILE A 11 10.56 -4.61 -35.76
C ILE A 11 9.26 -3.82 -35.69
N GLY A 12 8.69 -3.43 -36.84
CA GLY A 12 7.39 -2.75 -36.93
C GLY A 12 6.27 -3.58 -36.32
N ALA A 13 6.19 -4.88 -36.67
CA ALA A 13 5.20 -5.80 -36.12
C ALA A 13 5.36 -6.00 -34.60
N PHE A 14 6.59 -6.07 -34.08
CA PHE A 14 6.82 -6.11 -32.64
C PHE A 14 6.37 -4.83 -31.96
N ILE A 15 6.72 -3.67 -32.50
CA ILE A 15 6.33 -2.37 -31.94
C ILE A 15 4.81 -2.23 -31.93
N GLU A 16 4.14 -2.63 -33.01
CA GLU A 16 2.68 -2.57 -33.15
C GLU A 16 1.98 -3.53 -32.19
N ALA A 17 2.46 -4.77 -32.06
CA ALA A 17 1.96 -5.71 -31.04
C ALA A 17 2.16 -5.18 -29.61
N PHE A 18 3.28 -4.52 -29.32
CA PHE A 18 3.51 -3.86 -28.04
C PHE A 18 2.62 -2.62 -27.84
N ALA A 19 2.33 -1.86 -28.89
CA ALA A 19 1.43 -0.71 -28.84
C ALA A 19 -0.02 -1.15 -28.57
N GLU A 20 -0.50 -2.19 -29.27
CA GLU A 20 -1.83 -2.76 -29.11
C GLU A 20 -2.04 -3.38 -27.71
N SER A 21 -1.00 -4.03 -27.17
CA SER A 21 -0.98 -4.49 -25.76
C SER A 21 -1.06 -3.34 -24.74
N ARG A 22 -0.62 -2.14 -25.13
CA ARG A 22 -0.62 -0.95 -24.27
C ARG A 22 -1.96 -0.23 -24.32
N ASP A 23 -2.60 -0.16 -25.49
CA ASP A 23 -3.92 0.46 -25.68
C ASP A 23 -5.07 -0.37 -25.10
N SER A 24 -4.93 -1.70 -25.03
CA SER A 24 -5.91 -2.60 -24.39
C SER A 24 -5.92 -2.52 -22.86
N ASN A 25 -4.88 -1.96 -22.23
CA ASN A 25 -4.88 -1.73 -20.79
C ASN A 25 -5.82 -0.56 -20.47
N ILE A 26 -7.00 -0.87 -19.93
CA ILE A 26 -7.93 0.11 -19.34
C ILE A 26 -7.13 1.12 -18.51
N SER A 27 -7.14 2.38 -18.93
CA SER A 27 -6.43 3.44 -18.22
C SER A 27 -6.93 3.53 -16.76
N PRO A 28 -6.07 3.90 -15.80
CA PRO A 28 -6.49 4.15 -14.40
C PRO A 28 -7.66 5.15 -14.29
N HIS A 29 -7.88 5.97 -15.32
CA HIS A 29 -8.95 6.96 -15.40
C HIS A 29 -10.35 6.36 -15.57
N ALA A 30 -10.47 5.15 -16.10
CA ALA A 30 -11.75 4.45 -16.32
C ALA A 30 -12.28 3.71 -15.07
N GLN A 31 -11.55 3.75 -13.95
CA GLN A 31 -12.00 3.18 -12.68
C GLN A 31 -13.15 3.98 -12.05
N SER A 32 -13.97 3.32 -11.23
CA SER A 32 -15.15 3.93 -10.58
C SER A 32 -14.78 5.10 -9.67
N GLN A 33 -15.72 6.01 -9.42
CA GLN A 33 -15.48 7.11 -8.47
C GLN A 33 -15.19 6.59 -7.05
N THR A 34 -15.89 5.53 -6.63
CA THR A 34 -15.64 4.86 -5.35
C THR A 34 -14.19 4.37 -5.24
N PHE A 35 -13.66 3.77 -6.31
CA PHE A 35 -12.26 3.34 -6.37
C PHE A 35 -11.29 4.52 -6.15
N LYS A 36 -11.54 5.65 -6.82
CA LYS A 36 -10.71 6.85 -6.70
C LYS A 36 -10.73 7.41 -5.27
N TYR A 37 -11.90 7.46 -4.63
CA TYR A 37 -12.01 7.88 -3.23
C TYR A 37 -11.27 6.95 -2.26
N LEU A 38 -11.30 5.63 -2.51
CA LEU A 38 -10.57 4.67 -1.68
C LEU A 38 -9.05 4.84 -1.80
N ILE A 39 -8.54 5.07 -3.01
CA ILE A 39 -7.11 5.39 -3.21
C ILE A 39 -6.73 6.66 -2.44
N ILE A 40 -7.55 7.72 -2.51
CA ILE A 40 -7.29 8.97 -1.79
C ILE A 40 -7.28 8.71 -0.28
N PHE A 41 -8.27 7.98 0.24
CA PHE A 41 -8.37 7.64 1.65
C PHE A 41 -7.15 6.85 2.15
N ILE A 42 -6.73 5.83 1.41
CA ILE A 42 -5.55 5.02 1.75
C ILE A 42 -4.28 5.86 1.75
N ASN A 43 -4.08 6.71 0.73
CA ASN A 43 -2.91 7.59 0.67
C ASN A 43 -2.89 8.64 1.79
N LEU A 44 -4.06 9.20 2.16
CA LEU A 44 -4.17 10.14 3.28
C LEU A 44 -3.79 9.47 4.60
N TYR A 45 -4.24 8.24 4.81
CA TYR A 45 -3.86 7.46 5.99
C TYR A 45 -2.34 7.24 6.05
N VAL A 46 -1.71 6.88 4.92
CA VAL A 46 -0.26 6.67 4.81
C VAL A 46 0.52 7.95 5.12
N PHE A 47 0.02 9.09 4.66
CA PHE A 47 0.61 10.38 5.01
C PHE A 47 0.59 10.62 6.53
N GLY A 48 -0.52 10.28 7.19
CA GLY A 48 -0.61 10.29 8.65
C GLY A 48 0.40 9.34 9.32
N THR A 49 0.56 8.12 8.80
CA THR A 49 1.57 7.17 9.29
C THR A 49 2.98 7.71 9.14
N LEU A 50 3.31 8.32 8.00
CA LEU A 50 4.64 8.89 7.73
C LEU A 50 4.94 10.06 8.66
N ALA A 51 3.95 10.93 8.92
CA ALA A 51 4.09 12.01 9.88
C ALA A 51 4.36 11.47 11.29
N LEU A 52 3.57 10.50 11.75
CA LEU A 52 3.78 9.84 13.05
C LEU A 52 5.14 9.14 13.15
N TYR A 53 5.55 8.45 12.08
CA TYR A 53 6.84 7.78 12.01
C TYR A 53 8.02 8.76 12.01
N GLY A 54 7.90 9.89 11.31
CA GLY A 54 8.89 10.96 11.34
C GLY A 54 9.06 11.56 12.73
N LEU A 55 7.95 11.81 13.43
CA LEU A 55 7.96 12.26 14.82
C LEU A 55 8.60 11.21 15.76
N PHE A 56 8.28 9.94 15.55
CA PHE A 56 8.88 8.82 16.28
C PHE A 56 10.40 8.72 16.06
N ARG A 57 10.87 8.90 14.82
CA ARG A 57 12.28 8.79 14.45
C ARG A 57 13.11 10.00 14.89
N SER A 58 12.49 11.16 15.04
CA SER A 58 13.12 12.37 15.59
C SER A 58 13.30 12.36 17.11
N ASP A 59 13.05 11.21 17.76
CA ASP A 59 13.02 10.99 19.21
C ASP A 59 12.01 11.86 19.99
N LEU A 60 11.30 12.79 19.34
CA LEU A 60 10.29 13.64 19.96
C LEU A 60 9.23 12.83 20.72
N LEU A 61 8.73 11.74 20.12
CA LEU A 61 7.74 10.88 20.78
C LEU A 61 8.36 9.99 21.87
N GLN A 62 9.63 9.58 21.74
CA GLN A 62 10.31 8.75 22.74
C GLN A 62 10.61 9.53 24.03
N VAL A 63 10.91 10.82 23.90
CA VAL A 63 11.08 11.74 25.05
C VAL A 63 9.76 11.92 25.81
N ILE A 64 8.64 11.94 25.09
CA ILE A 64 7.30 12.17 25.67
C ILE A 64 6.73 10.87 26.26
N ASP A 65 7.02 9.72 25.66
CA ASP A 65 6.44 8.44 26.03
C ASP A 65 7.52 7.36 26.31
N PRO A 66 7.77 7.04 27.60
CA PRO A 66 8.74 6.05 28.01
C PRO A 66 8.50 4.65 27.44
N PHE A 67 7.26 4.31 27.07
CA PHE A 67 6.95 3.01 26.48
C PHE A 67 7.60 2.83 25.10
N LEU A 68 7.68 3.92 24.32
CA LEU A 68 8.30 3.93 22.99
C LEU A 68 9.82 3.80 23.06
N SER A 69 10.41 4.14 24.20
CA SER A 69 11.83 3.94 24.48
C SER A 69 12.19 2.48 24.79
N SER A 70 11.20 1.60 24.99
CA SER A 70 11.47 0.17 25.14
C SER A 70 11.96 -0.42 23.80
N SER A 71 13.05 -1.21 23.87
CA SER A 71 13.71 -1.77 22.68
C SER A 71 12.80 -2.68 21.84
N GLY A 72 11.81 -3.32 22.46
CA GLY A 72 10.83 -4.16 21.78
C GLY A 72 9.81 -3.37 20.95
N SER A 73 9.24 -2.30 21.53
CA SER A 73 8.19 -1.52 20.87
C SER A 73 8.74 -0.65 19.74
N SER A 74 9.96 -0.12 19.89
CA SER A 74 10.60 0.71 18.86
C SER A 74 10.94 -0.10 17.60
N ALA A 75 11.56 -1.27 17.75
CA ALA A 75 11.90 -2.14 16.64
C ALA A 75 10.66 -2.66 15.90
N LEU A 76 9.60 -3.01 16.64
CA LEU A 76 8.32 -3.45 16.08
C LEU A 76 7.68 -2.33 15.23
N LEU A 77 7.66 -1.11 15.76
CA LEU A 77 7.09 0.04 15.05
C LEU A 77 7.88 0.37 13.78
N ASP A 78 9.22 0.34 13.85
CA ASP A 78 10.10 0.63 12.72
C ASP A 78 9.92 -0.40 11.59
N GLY A 79 10.00 -1.69 11.89
CA GLY A 79 9.83 -2.75 10.90
C GLY A 79 8.47 -2.71 10.20
N ARG A 80 7.39 -2.45 10.96
CA ARG A 80 6.03 -2.40 10.41
C ARG A 80 5.78 -1.14 9.58
N ALA A 81 6.35 0.00 9.95
CA ALA A 81 6.28 1.22 9.16
C ALA A 81 6.96 1.05 7.78
N GLN A 82 8.12 0.39 7.75
CA GLN A 82 8.85 0.13 6.50
C GLN A 82 8.08 -0.83 5.56
N ILE A 83 7.52 -1.92 6.09
CA ILE A 83 6.71 -2.87 5.29
C ILE A 83 5.52 -2.15 4.63
N PHE A 84 4.84 -1.29 5.39
CA PHE A 84 3.71 -0.51 4.88
C PHE A 84 4.12 0.49 3.80
N PHE A 85 5.21 1.22 4.03
CA PHE A 85 5.73 2.18 3.08
C PHE A 85 6.02 1.52 1.73
N TRP A 86 6.79 0.42 1.74
CA TRP A 86 7.11 -0.31 0.52
C TRP A 86 5.89 -0.95 -0.13
N GLY A 87 4.96 -1.49 0.66
CA GLY A 87 3.72 -2.06 0.14
C GLY A 87 2.87 -1.04 -0.63
N ILE A 88 2.78 0.20 -0.13
CA ILE A 88 2.02 1.28 -0.79
C ILE A 88 2.73 1.79 -2.04
N VAL A 89 4.07 1.88 -2.02
CA VAL A 89 4.85 2.19 -3.23
C VAL A 89 4.56 1.17 -4.32
N LEU A 90 4.61 -0.13 -3.98
CA LEU A 90 4.29 -1.21 -4.92
C LEU A 90 2.84 -1.15 -5.40
N LEU A 91 1.89 -0.82 -4.53
CA LEU A 91 0.47 -0.68 -4.92
C LEU A 91 0.26 0.46 -5.91
N ASN A 92 0.93 1.61 -5.72
CA ASN A 92 0.85 2.73 -6.67
C ASN A 92 1.50 2.39 -8.02
N ILE A 93 2.68 1.74 -8.00
CA ILE A 93 3.34 1.24 -9.22
C ILE A 93 2.43 0.26 -9.96
N SER A 94 1.85 -0.67 -9.21
CA SER A 94 0.96 -1.70 -9.74
C SER A 94 -0.32 -1.11 -10.35
N LEU A 95 -0.88 -0.07 -9.73
CA LEU A 95 -2.02 0.66 -10.27
C LEU A 95 -1.65 1.38 -11.58
N TYR A 96 -0.46 1.99 -11.62
CA TYR A 96 0.03 2.69 -12.80
C TYR A 96 0.23 1.75 -14.00
N PHE A 97 0.81 0.57 -13.76
CA PHE A 97 1.06 -0.43 -14.79
C PHE A 97 -0.10 -1.41 -15.02
N ASN A 98 -1.21 -1.29 -14.29
CA ASN A 98 -2.36 -2.22 -14.33
C ASN A 98 -1.91 -3.70 -14.15
N PHE A 99 -0.90 -3.94 -13.31
CA PHE A 99 -0.28 -5.27 -13.18
C PHE A 99 -0.23 -5.72 -11.73
N GLY A 100 -0.88 -6.83 -11.41
CA GLY A 100 -0.82 -7.44 -10.08
C GLY A 100 -1.53 -6.64 -8.97
N PHE A 101 -2.37 -5.66 -9.33
CA PHE A 101 -2.96 -4.71 -8.37
C PHE A 101 -3.86 -5.39 -7.34
N ARG A 102 -4.77 -6.26 -7.81
CA ARG A 102 -5.64 -7.02 -6.92
C ARG A 102 -4.85 -7.90 -5.95
N LEU A 103 -3.78 -8.55 -6.41
CA LEU A 103 -2.90 -9.37 -5.58
C LEU A 103 -2.22 -8.52 -4.49
N LEU A 104 -1.64 -7.38 -4.87
CA LEU A 104 -0.97 -6.48 -3.93
C LEU A 104 -1.93 -5.89 -2.89
N CYS A 105 -3.17 -5.58 -3.27
CA CYS A 105 -4.19 -5.17 -2.32
C CYS A 105 -4.48 -6.26 -1.28
N ILE A 106 -4.58 -7.53 -1.71
CA ILE A 106 -4.81 -8.66 -0.80
C ILE A 106 -3.62 -8.86 0.14
N ILE A 107 -2.39 -8.84 -0.38
CA ILE A 107 -1.17 -8.98 0.42
C ILE A 107 -1.10 -7.87 1.48
N LEU A 108 -1.37 -6.62 1.08
CA LEU A 108 -1.44 -5.49 2.00
C LEU A 108 -2.53 -5.68 3.05
N GLY A 109 -3.74 -6.06 2.66
CA GLY A 109 -4.86 -6.30 3.57
C GLY A 109 -4.57 -7.39 4.62
N ILE A 110 -3.88 -8.47 4.22
CA ILE A 110 -3.43 -9.52 5.14
C ILE A 110 -2.35 -8.99 6.08
N SER A 111 -1.35 -8.27 5.56
CA SER A 111 -0.26 -7.70 6.36
C SER A 111 -0.78 -6.69 7.39
N LEU A 112 -1.73 -5.84 6.99
CA LEU A 112 -2.49 -4.91 7.83
C LEU A 112 -3.21 -5.63 8.98
N SER A 113 -3.91 -6.71 8.66
CA SER A 113 -4.69 -7.49 9.62
C SER A 113 -3.76 -8.17 10.63
N ASN A 114 -2.72 -8.85 10.14
CA ASN A 114 -1.71 -9.50 10.98
C ASN A 114 -1.01 -8.50 11.90
N SER A 115 -0.54 -7.37 11.36
CA SER A 115 0.09 -6.32 12.16
C SER A 115 -0.84 -5.80 13.25
N THR A 116 -2.14 -5.68 12.98
CA THR A 116 -3.10 -5.18 13.97
C THR A 116 -3.23 -6.13 15.14
N LEU A 117 -3.36 -7.43 14.88
CA LEU A 117 -3.39 -8.46 15.92
C LEU A 117 -2.10 -8.48 16.74
N ASP A 118 -0.95 -8.37 16.09
CA ASP A 118 0.35 -8.32 16.77
C ASP A 118 0.44 -7.14 17.74
N TYR A 119 -0.07 -5.96 17.37
CA TYR A 119 -0.07 -4.82 18.30
C TYR A 119 -0.96 -5.06 19.52
N PHE A 120 -2.11 -5.71 19.35
CA PHE A 120 -2.96 -6.08 20.48
C PHE A 120 -2.29 -7.09 21.41
N VAL A 121 -1.57 -8.06 20.87
CA VAL A 121 -0.94 -9.15 21.66
C VAL A 121 0.39 -8.74 22.26
N LEU A 122 1.27 -8.14 21.47
CA LEU A 122 2.67 -7.87 21.81
C LEU A 122 2.88 -6.49 22.44
N SER A 123 1.93 -5.57 22.29
CA SER A 123 2.09 -4.19 22.77
C SER A 123 0.75 -3.56 23.17
N PRO A 124 0.01 -4.17 24.12
CA PRO A 124 -1.32 -3.68 24.52
C PRO A 124 -1.29 -2.24 25.05
N GLY A 125 -0.17 -1.81 25.65
CA GLY A 125 0.01 -0.45 26.16
C GLY A 125 -0.04 0.65 25.11
N ILE A 126 0.06 0.32 23.80
CA ILE A 126 -0.08 1.30 22.71
C ILE A 126 -1.49 1.93 22.68
N PHE A 127 -2.49 1.20 23.18
CA PHE A 127 -3.87 1.67 23.25
C PHE A 127 -4.12 2.40 24.57
N SER A 128 -3.91 3.70 24.57
CA SER A 128 -4.29 4.59 25.67
C SER A 128 -4.70 5.94 25.10
N PHE A 129 -5.98 6.30 25.22
CA PHE A 129 -6.45 7.62 24.78
C PHE A 129 -5.95 8.74 25.68
N ASP A 130 -5.64 8.43 26.95
CA ASP A 130 -5.15 9.40 27.93
C ASP A 130 -3.65 9.66 27.76
N GLU A 131 -2.86 8.60 27.56
CA GLU A 131 -1.40 8.72 27.45
C GLU A 131 -0.92 8.89 26.00
N ARG A 132 -1.62 8.25 25.04
CA ARG A 132 -1.16 8.10 23.64
C ARG A 132 -2.30 8.31 22.65
N PRO A 133 -2.94 9.49 22.65
CA PRO A 133 -4.07 9.77 21.77
C PRO A 133 -3.69 9.64 20.28
N TYR A 134 -2.45 9.98 19.91
CA TYR A 134 -1.95 9.91 18.54
C TYR A 134 -1.94 8.47 17.99
N PHE A 135 -1.41 7.50 18.75
CA PHE A 135 -1.47 6.10 18.35
C PHE A 135 -2.88 5.54 18.46
N SER A 136 -3.61 5.86 19.52
CA SER A 136 -4.98 5.33 19.71
C SER A 136 -5.93 5.74 18.59
N ILE A 137 -5.89 7.01 18.15
CA ILE A 137 -6.66 7.49 17.00
C ILE A 137 -6.20 6.78 15.73
N TYR A 138 -4.89 6.67 15.50
CA TYR A 138 -4.35 5.97 14.34
C TYR A 138 -4.83 4.51 14.25
N PHE A 139 -4.79 3.78 15.37
CA PHE A 139 -5.28 2.41 15.43
C PHE A 139 -6.80 2.31 15.32
N ALA A 140 -7.56 3.30 15.79
CA ALA A 140 -9.01 3.33 15.63
C ALA A 140 -9.45 3.39 14.16
N PHE A 141 -8.63 4.00 13.28
CA PHE A 141 -8.89 4.03 11.83
C PHE A 141 -8.43 2.78 11.08
N ARG A 142 -7.62 1.89 11.69
CA ARG A 142 -7.10 0.68 11.03
C ARG A 142 -8.18 -0.28 10.50
N PRO A 143 -9.26 -0.59 11.23
CA PRO A 143 -10.31 -1.46 10.70
C PRO A 143 -10.92 -0.92 9.40
N LEU A 144 -11.08 0.41 9.33
CA LEU A 144 -11.61 1.08 8.15
C LEU A 144 -10.60 1.01 6.99
N LEU A 145 -9.31 1.08 7.27
CA LEU A 145 -8.26 0.88 6.27
C LEU A 145 -8.17 -0.56 5.74
N ILE A 146 -8.31 -1.56 6.62
CA ILE A 146 -8.37 -2.97 6.23
C ILE A 146 -9.53 -3.17 5.27
N PHE A 147 -10.72 -2.68 5.66
CA PHE A 147 -11.91 -2.73 4.81
C PHE A 147 -11.71 -2.01 3.48
N ALA A 148 -11.15 -0.79 3.51
CA ALA A 148 -10.87 -0.01 2.31
C ALA A 148 -9.92 -0.74 1.35
N THR A 149 -8.92 -1.45 1.88
CA THR A 149 -7.94 -2.20 1.07
C THR A 149 -8.57 -3.41 0.38
N PHE A 150 -9.42 -4.17 1.08
CA PHE A 150 -10.16 -5.29 0.46
C PHE A 150 -11.20 -4.78 -0.53
N TRP A 151 -11.90 -3.70 -0.21
CA TRP A 151 -12.86 -3.08 -1.13
C TRP A 151 -12.18 -2.54 -2.38
N LEU A 152 -10.97 -1.98 -2.25
CA LEU A 152 -10.16 -1.54 -3.38
C LEU A 152 -9.83 -2.71 -4.31
N ALA A 153 -9.46 -3.88 -3.76
CA ALA A 153 -9.21 -5.09 -4.53
C ALA A 153 -10.46 -5.58 -5.29
N ALA A 154 -11.63 -5.51 -4.63
CA ALA A 154 -12.90 -5.95 -5.18
C ALA A 154 -13.46 -5.00 -6.25
N SER A 155 -13.30 -3.69 -6.04
CA SER A 155 -13.79 -2.65 -6.95
C SER A 155 -12.87 -2.41 -8.15
N TYR A 156 -11.65 -2.95 -8.11
CA TYR A 156 -10.72 -2.89 -9.23
C TYR A 156 -11.25 -3.66 -10.44
N LYS A 157 -11.38 -2.96 -11.57
CA LYS A 157 -11.66 -3.57 -12.86
C LYS A 157 -10.34 -3.87 -13.57
N ASP A 158 -10.07 -5.15 -13.77
CA ASP A 158 -8.92 -5.60 -14.54
C ASP A 158 -9.07 -5.11 -15.99
N GLY A 159 -7.98 -4.65 -16.60
CA GLY A 159 -7.93 -4.23 -18.00
C GLY A 159 -8.23 -5.33 -19.02
N ILE A 160 -8.50 -6.55 -18.56
CA ILE A 160 -8.69 -7.72 -19.40
C ILE A 160 -10.07 -7.59 -20.05
N LEU A 161 -10.06 -7.13 -21.30
CA LEU A 161 -11.17 -7.26 -22.23
C LEU A 161 -11.68 -8.69 -22.17
N SER A 162 -12.94 -8.85 -21.77
CA SER A 162 -13.71 -10.04 -22.07
C SER A 162 -13.71 -10.23 -23.58
N ASN A 163 -12.99 -11.25 -24.06
CA ASN A 163 -13.31 -11.88 -25.34
C ASN A 163 -14.59 -12.70 -25.19
#